data_AF-K0YJQ6-F1
#
_entry.id   AF-K0YJQ6-F1
#
_cell.length_a   1.000
_cell.length_b   1.000
_cell.length_c   1.000
_cell.angle_alpha   90.00
_cell.angle_beta   90.00
_cell.angle_gamma   90.00
#
_symmetry.space_group_name_H-M   'P 1'
#
loop_
_entity.id
_entity.type
_entity.pdbx_description
1 polymer ?
#
loop_
_entity_poly.entity_id
_entity_poly.type
_entity_poly.pdbx_seq_one_letter_code
_entity_poly.pdbx_strand_id
1 'polypeptide(L)'
;MSNCEISEVDSGRCDRAASMQCGSSNSEFPAAAAQDASRNEANSSSSLGRNTECKTKPKKMRLDDLLVDRGYFSDRGEALRAVLAHEVRVDDVYPMSAAVKVRQDADIFVKNRRAFVSRGGHKLQGAIDAFGQNVEGARCIDIGSSTGGFTDCLLQAGAASVACVDVNYGQLAWKLREDPRVSVFERTNIKTASPEELGAPFDVLVADLSFIGLAGLAPVFAALCARGSVVLALIKPQFESAHDETDRGIVRDEAVRRRVVEEVKEAFAARGFRIEGVVESPIKGAEGNVEYVVKAIYEGAA
;
A
#
# COMPACT_ATOMS: atom_id res chain seq x y z
N MET A 1 -14.36 -18.12 -65.47
CA MET A 1 -14.22 -19.55 -65.80
C MET A 1 -13.97 -20.29 -64.50
N SER A 2 -14.93 -21.17 -64.16
CA SER A 2 -15.06 -22.12 -63.03
C SER A 2 -14.94 -21.55 -61.60
N ASN A 3 -16.05 -21.29 -60.90
CA ASN A 3 -17.03 -22.21 -60.26
C ASN A 3 -16.52 -22.84 -58.96
N CYS A 4 -17.12 -22.43 -57.84
CA CYS A 4 -17.64 -23.38 -56.85
C CYS A 4 -18.83 -22.72 -56.13
N GLU A 5 -19.98 -23.35 -56.24
CA GLU A 5 -21.30 -22.92 -55.77
C GLU A 5 -21.96 -24.17 -55.15
N ILE A 6 -22.90 -23.96 -54.20
CA ILE A 6 -23.98 -24.89 -53.77
C ILE A 6 -23.53 -25.95 -52.72
N SER A 7 -24.22 -26.25 -51.61
CA SER A 7 -25.57 -25.93 -51.09
C SER A 7 -25.71 -26.22 -49.59
N GLU A 8 -26.71 -25.54 -49.02
CA GLU A 8 -27.49 -25.81 -47.80
C GLU A 8 -28.04 -27.26 -47.67
N VAL A 9 -28.48 -27.63 -46.44
CA VAL A 9 -29.78 -28.24 -46.01
C VAL A 9 -29.58 -28.64 -44.52
N ASP A 10 -30.15 -28.01 -43.49
CA ASP A 10 -31.55 -27.86 -43.01
C ASP A 10 -32.02 -28.92 -41.98
N SER A 11 -32.71 -28.41 -40.95
CA SER A 11 -33.88 -28.99 -40.24
C SER A 11 -33.77 -29.87 -38.98
N GLY A 12 -34.63 -29.50 -37.99
CA GLY A 12 -35.32 -30.41 -37.04
C GLY A 12 -34.80 -30.36 -35.59
N ARG A 13 -35.33 -29.60 -34.62
CA ARG A 13 -36.69 -29.46 -34.01
C ARG A 13 -37.11 -30.60 -33.05
N CYS A 14 -37.64 -30.16 -31.88
CA CYS A 14 -38.68 -30.75 -31.02
C CYS A 14 -38.33 -31.70 -29.85
N ASP A 15 -38.54 -31.14 -28.64
CA ASP A 15 -39.54 -31.53 -27.62
C ASP A 15 -39.42 -32.79 -26.74
N ARG A 16 -39.95 -32.59 -25.52
CA ARG A 16 -40.48 -33.49 -24.47
C ARG A 16 -39.51 -33.79 -23.33
N ALA A 17 -39.72 -33.30 -22.10
CA ALA A 17 -40.82 -33.45 -21.15
C ALA A 17 -40.90 -34.84 -20.46
N ALA A 18 -40.65 -34.78 -19.15
CA ALA A 18 -41.31 -35.51 -18.06
C ALA A 18 -40.98 -37.00 -17.76
N SER A 19 -40.53 -37.22 -16.52
CA SER A 19 -41.18 -38.02 -15.46
C SER A 19 -40.48 -39.29 -14.92
N MET A 20 -40.65 -39.46 -13.59
CA MET A 20 -40.57 -40.69 -12.76
C MET A 20 -39.16 -41.19 -12.40
N GLN A 21 -38.79 -41.60 -11.17
CA GLN A 21 -39.48 -42.10 -9.95
C GLN A 21 -38.59 -41.77 -8.71
N CYS A 22 -39.10 -41.34 -7.56
CA CYS A 22 -39.82 -42.05 -6.47
C CYS A 22 -38.90 -42.54 -5.33
N GLY A 23 -39.30 -42.27 -4.08
CA GLY A 23 -38.75 -42.85 -2.83
C GLY A 23 -38.40 -41.81 -1.75
N SER A 24 -39.36 -41.22 -1.03
CA SER A 24 -39.76 -41.56 0.38
C SER A 24 -38.58 -41.59 1.38
N SER A 25 -38.53 -40.76 2.42
CA SER A 25 -39.46 -40.81 3.56
C SER A 25 -39.48 -39.53 4.43
N ASN A 26 -40.70 -39.08 4.75
CA ASN A 26 -41.26 -38.56 6.01
C ASN A 26 -40.27 -38.26 7.15
N SER A 27 -40.39 -37.15 7.89
CA SER A 27 -41.59 -36.79 8.64
C SER A 27 -41.58 -35.33 9.13
N GLU A 28 -42.82 -34.84 9.25
CA GLU A 28 -43.29 -33.49 9.53
C GLU A 28 -43.56 -33.23 11.03
N PHE A 29 -43.26 -32.00 11.47
CA PHE A 29 -44.02 -31.10 12.39
C PHE A 29 -44.29 -31.51 13.87
N PRO A 30 -44.78 -30.62 14.79
CA PRO A 30 -44.84 -29.13 14.84
C PRO A 30 -44.54 -28.51 16.25
N ALA A 31 -44.84 -27.22 16.37
CA ALA A 31 -44.65 -26.29 17.47
C ALA A 31 -45.70 -26.29 18.63
N ALA A 32 -45.29 -25.62 19.72
CA ALA A 32 -46.04 -24.66 20.58
C ALA A 32 -46.75 -25.08 21.90
N ALA A 33 -46.62 -24.13 22.87
CA ALA A 33 -47.40 -23.81 24.09
C ALA A 33 -47.16 -24.68 25.37
N ALA A 34 -47.26 -24.21 26.62
CA ALA A 34 -47.20 -22.92 27.35
C ALA A 34 -47.34 -23.24 28.88
N GLN A 35 -46.91 -22.31 29.78
CA GLN A 35 -47.26 -22.15 31.23
C GLN A 35 -46.61 -23.13 32.26
N ASP A 36 -46.21 -22.79 33.50
CA ASP A 36 -46.58 -21.71 34.44
C ASP A 36 -45.49 -21.43 35.54
N ALA A 37 -45.68 -20.29 36.21
CA ALA A 37 -45.05 -19.49 37.26
C ALA A 37 -44.20 -20.08 38.42
N SER A 38 -43.23 -19.28 38.91
CA SER A 38 -43.36 -18.56 40.21
C SER A 38 -42.23 -17.53 40.51
N ARG A 39 -42.68 -16.27 40.72
CA ARG A 39 -42.26 -15.23 41.71
C ARG A 39 -40.77 -14.94 41.99
N ASN A 40 -40.32 -13.69 41.75
CA ASN A 40 -40.35 -12.64 42.79
C ASN A 40 -40.13 -11.22 42.23
N GLU A 41 -40.77 -10.26 42.89
CA GLU A 41 -40.98 -8.87 42.50
C GLU A 41 -39.81 -7.91 42.77
N ALA A 42 -39.63 -6.99 41.82
CA ALA A 42 -39.55 -5.53 41.98
C ALA A 42 -38.34 -4.86 42.67
N ASN A 43 -37.65 -4.02 41.88
CA ASN A 43 -37.63 -2.58 42.17
C ASN A 43 -37.27 -1.78 40.90
N SER A 44 -38.19 -0.91 40.47
CA SER A 44 -37.97 0.10 39.44
C SER A 44 -37.63 1.44 40.12
N SER A 45 -36.50 2.05 39.79
CA SER A 45 -36.45 3.51 39.73
C SER A 45 -35.39 3.98 38.73
N SER A 46 -35.88 4.79 37.81
CA SER A 46 -35.20 5.54 36.77
C SER A 46 -34.13 6.49 37.32
N SER A 47 -32.95 6.51 36.69
CA SER A 47 -32.20 7.74 36.52
C SER A 47 -31.49 7.76 35.16
N LEU A 48 -31.91 8.70 34.32
CA LEU A 48 -31.19 9.13 33.14
C LEU A 48 -29.81 9.66 33.52
N GLY A 49 -28.82 9.41 32.67
CA GLY A 49 -27.75 10.38 32.41
C GLY A 49 -26.36 10.02 32.93
N ARG A 50 -25.62 9.24 32.12
CA ARG A 50 -24.45 9.72 31.36
C ARG A 50 -23.75 8.51 30.75
N ASN A 51 -23.85 8.38 29.42
CA ASN A 51 -22.83 7.68 28.66
C ASN A 51 -21.55 8.50 28.81
N THR A 52 -20.76 8.23 29.84
CA THR A 52 -19.34 8.55 29.82
C THR A 52 -18.74 7.67 28.74
N GLU A 53 -18.65 8.22 27.52
CA GLU A 53 -17.60 7.81 26.59
C GLU A 53 -16.32 7.74 27.42
N CYS A 54 -15.81 6.53 27.58
CA CYS A 54 -14.51 6.32 28.16
C CYS A 54 -13.51 6.89 27.15
N LYS A 55 -13.23 8.19 27.24
CA LYS A 55 -12.19 8.85 26.45
C LYS A 55 -10.88 8.17 26.81
N THR A 56 -10.48 7.19 26.01
CA THR A 56 -9.14 6.61 26.04
C THR A 56 -8.17 7.78 25.96
N LYS A 57 -7.42 8.02 27.04
CA LYS A 57 -6.43 9.13 27.04
C LYS A 57 -5.55 8.95 25.80
N PRO A 58 -5.42 9.97 24.93
CA PRO A 58 -4.61 9.84 23.73
C PRO A 58 -3.20 9.46 24.15
N LYS A 59 -2.70 8.36 23.59
CA LYS A 59 -1.39 7.81 23.94
C LYS A 59 -0.35 8.89 23.65
N LYS A 60 0.38 9.29 24.70
CA LYS A 60 1.44 10.31 24.59
C LYS A 60 2.80 9.63 24.40
N MET A 61 3.63 10.19 23.54
CA MET A 61 5.00 9.72 23.29
C MET A 61 5.95 10.91 23.19
N ARG A 62 7.27 10.67 23.25
CA ARG A 62 8.24 11.76 23.10
C ARG A 62 8.16 12.34 21.69
N LEU A 63 8.42 13.63 21.56
CA LEU A 63 8.37 14.32 20.28
C LEU A 63 9.44 13.81 19.32
N ASP A 64 10.68 13.59 19.77
CA ASP A 64 11.73 12.99 18.94
C ASP A 64 11.33 11.62 18.39
N ASP A 65 10.76 10.76 19.25
CA ASP A 65 10.20 9.48 18.82
C ASP A 65 9.09 9.67 17.79
N LEU A 66 8.15 10.60 18.01
CA LEU A 66 7.04 10.83 17.08
C LEU A 66 7.55 11.31 15.71
N LEU A 67 8.56 12.17 15.70
CA LEU A 67 9.11 12.71 14.46
C LEU A 67 9.86 11.65 13.64
N VAL A 68 10.59 10.76 14.30
CA VAL A 68 11.24 9.60 13.67
C VAL A 68 10.18 8.58 13.20
N ASP A 69 9.18 8.31 14.03
CA ASP A 69 8.09 7.38 13.72
C ASP A 69 7.21 7.87 12.55
N ARG A 70 7.06 9.19 12.40
CA ARG A 70 6.40 9.81 11.23
C ARG A 70 7.34 9.99 10.04
N GLY A 71 8.64 9.75 10.20
CA GLY A 71 9.62 9.72 9.10
C GLY A 71 10.14 11.10 8.71
N TYR A 72 9.88 12.12 9.53
CA TYR A 72 10.45 13.45 9.33
C TYR A 72 11.97 13.44 9.47
N PHE A 73 12.52 12.56 10.29
CA PHE A 73 13.95 12.44 10.53
C PHE A 73 14.38 10.97 10.64
N SER A 74 15.66 10.71 10.35
CA SER A 74 16.25 9.37 10.34
C SER A 74 16.52 8.82 11.74
N ASP A 75 16.82 9.69 12.71
CA ASP A 75 17.07 9.34 14.10
C ASP A 75 16.69 10.47 15.07
N ARG A 76 16.71 10.16 16.38
CA ARG A 76 16.38 11.12 17.45
C ARG A 76 17.34 12.31 17.50
N GLY A 77 18.60 12.13 17.09
CA GLY A 77 19.62 13.17 17.10
C GLY A 77 19.37 14.22 16.01
N GLU A 78 18.96 13.80 14.82
CA GLU A 78 18.49 14.69 13.76
C GLU A 78 17.21 15.43 14.18
N ALA A 79 16.24 14.72 14.76
CA ALA A 79 15.02 15.33 15.29
C ALA A 79 15.31 16.38 16.38
N LEU A 80 16.22 16.08 17.31
CA LEU A 80 16.64 17.02 18.36
C LEU A 80 17.21 18.31 17.76
N ARG A 81 18.11 18.20 16.77
CA ARG A 81 18.71 19.37 16.12
C ARG A 81 17.65 20.28 15.48
N ALA A 82 16.67 19.69 14.79
CA ALA A 82 15.59 20.45 14.16
C ALA A 82 14.65 21.12 15.19
N VAL A 83 14.33 20.44 16.30
CA VAL A 83 13.53 21.03 17.38
C VAL A 83 14.26 22.23 18.01
N LEU A 84 15.56 22.09 18.31
CA LEU A 84 16.37 23.19 18.87
C LEU A 84 16.55 24.36 17.88
N ALA A 85 16.51 24.10 16.58
CA ALA A 85 16.57 25.11 15.53
C ALA A 85 15.22 25.80 15.26
N HIS A 86 14.17 25.51 16.05
CA HIS A 86 12.81 26.02 15.82
C HIS A 86 12.26 25.69 14.42
N GLU A 87 12.63 24.52 13.89
CA GLU A 87 12.11 24.03 12.61
C GLU A 87 10.88 23.14 12.77
N VAL A 88 10.58 22.72 14.00
CA VAL A 88 9.43 21.86 14.33
C VAL A 88 8.40 22.62 15.14
N ARG A 89 7.14 22.57 14.71
CA ARG A 89 5.99 23.13 15.40
C ARG A 89 4.97 22.04 15.70
N VAL A 90 4.44 22.02 16.92
CA VAL A 90 3.48 21.02 17.43
C VAL A 90 2.26 21.75 17.95
N ASP A 91 1.07 21.47 17.41
CA ASP A 91 -0.18 22.14 17.79
C ASP A 91 0.00 23.69 17.86
N ASP A 92 0.60 24.25 16.81
CA ASP A 92 0.98 25.67 16.66
C ASP A 92 2.04 26.23 17.63
N VAL A 93 2.65 25.40 18.48
CA VAL A 93 3.70 25.81 19.43
C VAL A 93 5.08 25.28 19.03
N TYR A 94 6.13 26.08 19.21
CA TYR A 94 7.51 25.62 19.08
C TYR A 94 7.99 24.97 20.39
N PRO A 95 8.24 23.65 20.42
CA PRO A 95 8.70 22.99 21.63
C PRO A 95 10.15 23.34 21.95
N MET A 96 10.43 23.66 23.21
CA MET A 96 11.80 23.95 23.67
C MET A 96 12.64 22.68 23.91
N SER A 97 12.04 21.49 23.80
CA SER A 97 12.71 20.21 24.02
C SER A 97 12.09 19.10 23.17
N ALA A 98 12.93 18.28 22.54
CA ALA A 98 12.50 17.12 21.78
C ALA A 98 12.01 15.95 22.67
N ALA A 99 12.29 15.99 23.98
CA ALA A 99 11.86 14.95 24.92
C ALA A 99 10.43 15.17 25.47
N VAL A 100 9.78 16.28 25.09
CA VAL A 100 8.41 16.58 25.56
C VAL A 100 7.42 15.51 25.08
N LYS A 101 6.46 15.17 25.95
CA LYS A 101 5.42 14.18 25.63
C LYS A 101 4.26 14.84 24.89
N VAL A 102 4.11 14.49 23.62
CA VAL A 102 3.05 14.97 22.72
C VAL A 102 2.05 13.85 22.45
N ARG A 103 0.85 14.21 21.97
CA ARG A 103 -0.12 13.21 21.52
C ARG A 103 0.37 12.55 20.24
N GLN A 104 0.09 11.26 20.06
CA GLN A 104 0.41 10.55 18.82
C GLN A 104 -0.27 11.13 17.58
N ASP A 105 -1.38 11.83 17.74
CA ASP A 105 -2.16 12.49 16.71
C ASP A 105 -1.97 14.02 16.72
N ALA A 106 -0.94 14.54 17.40
CA ALA A 106 -0.63 15.96 17.40
C ALA A 106 -0.40 16.48 15.97
N ASP A 107 -0.80 17.72 15.71
CA ASP A 107 -0.48 18.38 14.45
C ASP A 107 1.00 18.75 14.45
N ILE A 108 1.75 18.24 13.47
CA ILE A 108 3.20 18.41 13.38
C ILE A 108 3.51 19.08 12.07
N PHE A 109 4.08 20.27 12.16
CA PHE A 109 4.69 20.97 11.04
C PHE A 109 6.21 20.92 11.19
N VAL A 110 6.89 20.53 10.11
CA VAL A 110 8.35 20.60 10.01
C VAL A 110 8.70 21.47 8.82
N LYS A 111 9.51 22.50 9.05
CA LYS A 111 9.93 23.44 8.01
C LYS A 111 10.53 22.70 6.82
N ASN A 112 10.08 23.05 5.61
CA ASN A 112 10.51 22.45 4.34
C ASN A 112 10.31 20.93 4.22
N ARG A 113 9.45 20.31 5.04
CA ARG A 113 9.09 18.89 4.92
C ARG A 113 7.59 18.73 4.88
N ARG A 114 7.11 17.94 3.92
CA ARG A 114 5.68 17.59 3.80
C ARG A 114 5.30 16.56 4.84
N ALA A 115 4.06 16.62 5.30
CA ALA A 115 3.47 15.61 6.17
C ALA A 115 2.83 14.51 5.32
N PHE A 116 3.20 13.26 5.55
CA PHE A 116 2.57 12.10 4.92
C PHE A 116 1.89 11.22 5.97
N VAL A 117 0.92 10.39 5.54
CA VAL A 117 0.24 9.42 6.43
C VAL A 117 1.19 8.37 7.02
N SER A 118 2.34 8.14 6.38
CA SER A 118 3.36 7.23 6.88
C SER A 118 4.75 7.63 6.40
N ARG A 119 5.77 7.06 7.04
CA ARG A 119 7.19 7.25 6.69
C ARG A 119 7.50 6.96 5.23
N GLY A 120 6.74 6.06 4.59
CA GLY A 120 6.92 5.70 3.18
C GLY A 120 6.88 6.93 2.27
N GLY A 121 6.02 7.91 2.55
CA GLY A 121 5.93 9.11 1.71
C GLY A 121 7.25 9.89 1.61
N HIS A 122 8.05 9.92 2.68
CA HIS A 122 9.36 10.56 2.66
C HIS A 122 10.38 9.80 1.79
N LYS A 123 10.27 8.47 1.68
CA LYS A 123 11.13 7.68 0.79
C LYS A 123 10.86 8.03 -0.66
N LEU A 124 9.58 8.04 -1.05
CA LEU A 124 9.19 8.37 -2.42
C LEU A 124 9.49 9.83 -2.76
N GLN A 125 9.21 10.77 -1.84
CA GLN A 125 9.56 12.18 -2.03
C GLN A 125 11.05 12.35 -2.28
N GLY A 126 11.91 11.68 -1.51
CA GLY A 126 13.36 11.72 -1.71
C GLY A 126 13.77 11.22 -3.10
N ALA A 127 13.14 10.16 -3.61
CA ALA A 127 13.40 9.67 -4.95
C ALA A 127 12.90 10.63 -6.04
N ILE A 128 11.69 11.18 -5.89
CA ILE A 128 11.13 12.18 -6.80
C ILE A 128 12.06 13.39 -6.91
N ASP A 129 12.53 13.91 -5.77
CA ASP A 129 13.42 15.07 -5.71
C ASP A 129 14.79 14.76 -6.32
N ALA A 130 15.39 13.61 -5.96
CA ALA A 130 16.71 13.22 -6.44
C ALA A 130 16.75 12.97 -7.96
N PHE A 131 15.67 12.42 -8.52
CA PHE A 131 15.57 12.15 -9.95
C PHE A 131 14.89 13.28 -10.75
N GLY A 132 14.42 14.34 -10.09
CA GLY A 132 13.61 15.39 -10.72
C GLY A 132 12.38 14.82 -11.44
N GLN A 133 11.75 13.78 -10.89
CA GLN A 133 10.64 13.09 -11.55
C GLN A 133 9.36 13.91 -11.42
N ASN A 134 8.79 14.34 -12.55
CA ASN A 134 7.46 14.94 -12.55
C ASN A 134 6.38 13.85 -12.51
N VAL A 135 5.40 14.00 -11.61
CA VAL A 135 4.22 13.13 -11.51
C VAL A 135 2.91 13.92 -11.63
N GLU A 136 2.99 15.22 -11.92
CA GLU A 136 1.82 16.07 -12.10
C GLU A 136 0.98 15.60 -13.29
N GLY A 137 -0.32 15.39 -13.05
CA GLY A 137 -1.26 14.87 -14.04
C GLY A 137 -1.11 13.39 -14.37
N ALA A 138 -0.16 12.68 -13.77
CA ALA A 138 0.11 11.28 -14.07
C ALA A 138 -0.96 10.33 -13.49
N ARG A 139 -1.24 9.25 -14.22
CA ARG A 139 -1.95 8.07 -13.70
C ARG A 139 -0.95 7.15 -13.04
N CYS A 140 -1.09 6.95 -11.74
CA CYS A 140 -0.14 6.19 -10.95
C CYS A 140 -0.73 4.88 -10.43
N ILE A 141 0.15 3.94 -10.11
CA ILE A 141 -0.16 2.76 -9.30
C ILE A 141 0.84 2.64 -8.15
N ASP A 142 0.33 2.41 -6.95
CA ASP A 142 1.09 2.19 -5.71
C ASP A 142 0.97 0.71 -5.29
N ILE A 143 2.04 -0.04 -5.53
CA ILE A 143 2.12 -1.49 -5.33
C ILE A 143 2.69 -1.77 -3.94
N GLY A 144 1.84 -2.28 -3.03
CA GLY A 144 2.17 -2.38 -1.61
C GLY A 144 1.79 -1.12 -0.83
N SER A 145 0.64 -0.53 -1.15
CA SER A 145 0.22 0.77 -0.63
C SER A 145 0.18 0.86 0.90
N SER A 146 -0.12 -0.23 1.62
CA SER A 146 -0.21 -0.31 3.07
C SER A 146 -1.02 0.85 3.68
N THR A 147 -0.41 1.69 4.54
CA THR A 147 -1.07 2.88 5.10
C THR A 147 -1.31 4.00 4.07
N GLY A 148 -0.62 3.96 2.94
CA GLY A 148 -0.76 4.89 1.81
C GLY A 148 0.29 6.01 1.76
N GLY A 149 1.49 5.78 2.30
CA GLY A 149 2.54 6.82 2.32
C GLY A 149 2.97 7.27 0.92
N PHE A 150 3.18 6.31 0.01
CA PHE A 150 3.54 6.59 -1.38
C PHE A 150 2.37 7.24 -2.13
N THR A 151 1.17 6.70 -1.98
CA THR A 151 -0.07 7.31 -2.48
C THR A 151 -0.23 8.78 -2.05
N ASP A 152 -0.09 9.10 -0.76
CA ASP A 152 -0.19 10.48 -0.25
C ASP A 152 0.88 11.40 -0.87
N CYS A 153 2.11 10.88 -1.03
CA CYS A 153 3.19 11.59 -1.71
C CYS A 153 2.84 11.92 -3.18
N LEU A 154 2.33 10.94 -3.93
CA LEU A 154 1.92 11.13 -5.34
C LEU A 154 0.79 12.15 -5.46
N LEU A 155 -0.25 12.04 -4.63
CA LEU A 155 -1.40 12.95 -4.65
C LEU A 155 -1.00 14.39 -4.30
N GLN A 156 -0.13 14.57 -3.30
CA GLN A 156 0.42 15.88 -2.95
C GLN A 156 1.39 16.43 -4.01
N ALA A 157 2.01 15.56 -4.82
CA ALA A 157 2.85 15.93 -5.94
C ALA A 157 2.07 16.17 -7.25
N GLY A 158 0.74 16.04 -7.23
CA GLY A 158 -0.13 16.42 -8.34
C GLY A 158 -0.58 15.28 -9.24
N ALA A 159 -0.41 14.01 -8.83
CA ALA A 159 -0.94 12.88 -9.59
C ALA A 159 -2.45 13.03 -9.87
N ALA A 160 -2.87 12.67 -11.09
CA ALA A 160 -4.26 12.73 -11.50
C ALA A 160 -5.09 11.61 -10.85
N SER A 161 -4.50 10.41 -10.74
CA SER A 161 -5.11 9.28 -10.05
C SER A 161 -4.05 8.32 -9.50
N VAL A 162 -4.42 7.54 -8.47
CA VAL A 162 -3.58 6.49 -7.90
C VAL A 162 -4.40 5.22 -7.69
N ALA A 163 -3.99 4.13 -8.34
CA ALA A 163 -4.47 2.79 -8.02
C ALA A 163 -3.64 2.21 -6.87
N CYS A 164 -4.25 1.97 -5.72
CA CYS A 164 -3.60 1.43 -4.53
C CYS A 164 -3.80 -0.08 -4.48
N VAL A 165 -2.72 -0.86 -4.63
CA VAL A 165 -2.77 -2.33 -4.57
C VAL A 165 -2.14 -2.81 -3.28
N ASP A 166 -2.83 -3.66 -2.53
CA ASP A 166 -2.27 -4.32 -1.36
C ASP A 166 -2.86 -5.72 -1.15
N VAL A 167 -2.06 -6.62 -0.58
CA VAL A 167 -2.50 -7.97 -0.18
C VAL A 167 -3.28 -7.96 1.14
N ASN A 168 -3.10 -6.93 1.95
CA ASN A 168 -3.81 -6.74 3.21
C ASN A 168 -5.16 -6.05 2.97
N TYR A 169 -5.95 -5.96 4.04
CA TYR A 169 -7.26 -5.30 4.04
C TYR A 169 -7.33 -4.27 5.17
N GLY A 170 -7.91 -3.11 4.87
CA GLY A 170 -8.24 -2.07 5.85
C GLY A 170 -7.04 -1.27 6.35
N GLN A 171 -5.91 -1.25 5.63
CA GLN A 171 -4.70 -0.53 6.06
C GLN A 171 -4.65 0.92 5.56
N LEU A 172 -5.20 1.18 4.37
CA LEU A 172 -5.13 2.51 3.75
C LEU A 172 -5.81 3.56 4.63
N ALA A 173 -5.10 4.66 4.89
CA ALA A 173 -5.61 5.75 5.71
C ALA A 173 -6.96 6.28 5.18
N TRP A 174 -7.90 6.54 6.09
CA TRP A 174 -9.27 6.94 5.76
C TRP A 174 -9.33 8.13 4.79
N LYS A 175 -8.50 9.17 5.04
CA LYS A 175 -8.42 10.36 4.17
C LYS A 175 -8.07 10.03 2.71
N LEU A 176 -7.27 8.98 2.48
CA LEU A 176 -6.86 8.56 1.14
C LEU A 176 -7.94 7.69 0.50
N ARG A 177 -8.61 6.85 1.29
CA ARG A 177 -9.73 6.04 0.82
C ARG A 177 -10.91 6.89 0.33
N GLU A 178 -11.13 8.05 0.96
CA GLU A 178 -12.18 9.00 0.55
C GLU A 178 -11.75 9.95 -0.59
N ASP A 179 -10.47 9.96 -0.99
CA ASP A 179 -10.02 10.83 -2.08
C ASP A 179 -10.57 10.30 -3.42
N PRO A 180 -11.30 11.12 -4.22
CA PRO A 180 -11.90 10.67 -5.47
C PRO A 180 -10.87 10.28 -6.55
N ARG A 181 -9.60 10.62 -6.36
CA ARG A 181 -8.50 10.24 -7.26
C ARG A 181 -7.95 8.85 -6.95
N VAL A 182 -8.38 8.21 -5.86
CA VAL A 182 -7.86 6.93 -5.38
C VAL A 182 -8.79 5.78 -5.74
N SER A 183 -8.22 4.72 -6.31
CA SER A 183 -8.90 3.43 -6.51
C SER A 183 -8.24 2.37 -5.63
N VAL A 184 -9.03 1.60 -4.88
CA VAL A 184 -8.51 0.68 -3.86
C VAL A 184 -8.69 -0.77 -4.28
N PHE A 185 -7.58 -1.50 -4.39
CA PHE A 185 -7.50 -2.93 -4.70
C PHE A 185 -6.84 -3.68 -3.53
N GLU A 186 -7.66 -4.00 -2.52
CA GLU A 186 -7.23 -4.74 -1.32
C GLU A 186 -7.42 -6.25 -1.50
N ARG A 187 -6.64 -7.03 -0.75
CA ARG A 187 -6.57 -8.50 -0.91
C ARG A 187 -6.18 -8.92 -2.34
N THR A 188 -5.41 -8.07 -3.01
CA THR A 188 -5.00 -8.26 -4.40
C THR A 188 -3.50 -8.57 -4.45
N ASN A 189 -3.16 -9.78 -4.91
CA ASN A 189 -1.77 -10.13 -5.17
C ASN A 189 -1.37 -9.63 -6.55
N ILE A 190 -0.41 -8.70 -6.60
CA ILE A 190 0.04 -8.08 -7.85
C ILE A 190 0.55 -9.11 -8.88
N LYS A 191 1.07 -10.26 -8.45
CA LYS A 191 1.55 -11.31 -9.37
C LYS A 191 0.45 -11.97 -10.19
N THR A 192 -0.78 -11.97 -9.69
CA THR A 192 -1.92 -12.67 -10.29
C THR A 192 -3.05 -11.73 -10.68
N ALA A 193 -2.91 -10.44 -10.36
CA ALA A 193 -3.90 -9.43 -10.69
C ALA A 193 -3.95 -9.19 -12.21
N SER A 194 -5.14 -8.96 -12.75
CA SER A 194 -5.31 -8.55 -14.14
C SER A 194 -4.86 -7.10 -14.31
N PRO A 195 -3.90 -6.80 -15.21
CA PRO A 195 -3.49 -5.42 -15.49
C PRO A 195 -4.66 -4.53 -15.90
N GLU A 196 -5.59 -5.07 -16.70
CA GLU A 196 -6.78 -4.34 -17.17
C GLU A 196 -7.71 -3.96 -16.02
N GLU A 197 -7.97 -4.90 -15.09
CA GLU A 197 -8.83 -4.64 -13.92
C GLU A 197 -8.22 -3.60 -12.97
N LEU A 198 -6.89 -3.55 -12.89
CA LEU A 198 -6.19 -2.51 -12.13
C LEU A 198 -6.27 -1.14 -12.82
N GLY A 199 -6.57 -1.09 -14.12
CA GLY A 199 -6.60 0.12 -14.91
C GLY A 199 -5.29 0.46 -15.62
N ALA A 200 -4.47 -0.55 -15.92
CA ALA A 200 -3.27 -0.37 -16.76
C ALA A 200 -3.62 0.11 -18.19
N PRO A 201 -2.69 0.76 -18.91
CA PRO A 201 -1.34 1.12 -18.48
C PRO A 201 -1.29 2.35 -17.56
N PHE A 202 -0.21 2.47 -16.79
CA PHE A 202 0.08 3.61 -15.90
C PHE A 202 1.27 4.42 -16.38
N ASP A 203 1.28 5.72 -16.10
CA ASP A 203 2.41 6.61 -16.42
C ASP A 203 3.55 6.43 -15.41
N VAL A 204 3.21 6.24 -14.13
CA VAL A 204 4.17 6.07 -13.03
C VAL A 204 3.77 4.92 -12.12
N LEU A 205 4.68 3.98 -11.93
CA LEU A 205 4.53 2.86 -11.01
C LEU A 205 5.44 3.12 -9.81
N VAL A 206 4.91 2.96 -8.61
CA VAL A 206 5.70 2.99 -7.37
C VAL A 206 5.51 1.70 -6.59
N ALA A 207 6.56 1.21 -5.93
CA ALA A 207 6.49 -0.05 -5.19
C ALA A 207 7.28 0.01 -3.87
N ASP A 208 6.63 -0.30 -2.75
CA ASP A 208 7.25 -0.49 -1.43
C ASP A 208 6.83 -1.85 -0.85
N LEU A 209 7.43 -2.91 -1.38
CA LEU A 209 7.05 -4.28 -1.07
C LEU A 209 7.91 -4.89 0.02
N SER A 210 7.34 -5.79 0.81
CA SER A 210 8.06 -6.55 1.84
C SER A 210 7.89 -8.04 1.63
N PHE A 211 8.88 -8.83 2.03
CA PHE A 211 8.89 -10.30 1.90
C PHE A 211 8.89 -10.83 0.47
N ILE A 212 9.24 -9.99 -0.51
CA ILE A 212 9.35 -10.33 -1.91
C ILE A 212 10.43 -9.48 -2.58
N GLY A 213 11.26 -10.13 -3.39
CA GLY A 213 12.25 -9.44 -4.23
C GLY A 213 11.64 -8.83 -5.50
N LEU A 214 12.10 -7.63 -5.86
CA LEU A 214 11.69 -6.87 -7.04
C LEU A 214 12.13 -7.53 -8.34
N ALA A 215 13.26 -8.25 -8.35
CA ALA A 215 13.77 -8.92 -9.55
C ALA A 215 12.71 -9.86 -10.17
N GLY A 216 11.99 -10.60 -9.33
CA GLY A 216 10.91 -11.50 -9.75
C GLY A 216 9.63 -10.79 -10.20
N LEU A 217 9.50 -9.48 -9.96
CA LEU A 217 8.33 -8.68 -10.33
C LEU A 217 8.53 -7.86 -11.60
N ALA A 218 9.72 -7.84 -12.19
CA ALA A 218 9.97 -7.14 -13.44
C ALA A 218 8.97 -7.48 -14.58
N PRO A 219 8.55 -8.75 -14.80
CA PRO A 219 7.52 -9.06 -15.81
C PRO A 219 6.14 -8.48 -15.47
N VAL A 220 5.80 -8.45 -14.18
CA VAL A 220 4.53 -7.91 -13.68
C VAL A 220 4.50 -6.39 -13.89
N PHE A 221 5.61 -5.70 -13.59
CA PHE A 221 5.71 -4.26 -13.81
C PHE A 221 5.64 -3.92 -15.31
N ALA A 222 6.29 -4.71 -16.17
CA ALA A 222 6.21 -4.51 -17.62
C ALA A 222 4.76 -4.58 -18.14
N ALA A 223 3.95 -5.51 -17.62
CA ALA A 223 2.55 -5.67 -18.01
C ALA A 223 1.64 -4.49 -17.60
N LEU A 224 2.08 -3.68 -16.63
CA LEU A 224 1.36 -2.50 -16.14
C LEU A 224 1.80 -1.20 -16.85
N CYS A 225 2.83 -1.28 -17.69
CA CYS A 225 3.45 -0.14 -18.36
C CYS A 225 2.98 0.01 -19.81
N ALA A 226 2.96 1.26 -20.28
CA ALA A 226 3.11 1.60 -21.69
C ALA A 226 4.56 2.04 -21.94
N ARG A 227 5.01 2.08 -23.20
CA ARG A 227 6.34 2.64 -23.51
C ARG A 227 6.41 4.08 -22.99
N GLY A 228 7.46 4.38 -22.22
CA GLY A 228 7.65 5.66 -21.55
C GLY A 228 7.21 5.69 -20.07
N SER A 229 6.50 4.66 -19.59
CA SER A 229 6.14 4.56 -18.17
C SER A 229 7.40 4.55 -17.29
N VAL A 230 7.31 5.24 -16.15
CA VAL A 230 8.38 5.32 -15.15
C VAL A 230 8.08 4.39 -14.00
N VAL A 231 9.09 3.67 -13.52
CA VAL A 231 9.03 2.88 -12.29
C VAL A 231 9.97 3.47 -11.26
N LEU A 232 9.44 3.73 -10.06
CA LEU A 232 10.19 4.06 -8.85
C LEU A 232 9.96 2.96 -7.81
N ALA A 233 10.87 2.00 -7.70
CA ALA A 233 10.69 0.82 -6.84
C ALA A 233 11.74 0.76 -5.73
N LEU A 234 11.29 0.44 -4.51
CA LEU A 234 12.13 0.36 -3.33
C LEU A 234 12.84 -1.00 -3.27
N ILE A 235 14.15 -1.02 -3.48
CA ILE A 235 15.02 -2.16 -3.28
C ILE A 235 15.32 -2.27 -1.78
N LYS A 236 14.95 -3.40 -1.19
CA LYS A 236 15.18 -3.73 0.21
C LYS A 236 16.15 -4.91 0.29
N PRO A 237 17.45 -4.67 0.51
CA PRO A 237 18.46 -5.73 0.49
C PRO A 237 18.09 -6.96 1.31
N GLN A 238 17.47 -6.79 2.48
CA GLN A 238 17.04 -7.87 3.36
C GLN A 238 15.97 -8.83 2.77
N PHE A 239 15.29 -8.45 1.68
CA PHE A 239 14.32 -9.30 0.98
C PHE A 239 14.83 -9.82 -0.37
N GLU A 240 16.00 -9.37 -0.81
CA GLU A 240 16.65 -9.74 -2.06
C GLU A 240 17.89 -10.62 -1.82
N SER A 241 18.54 -10.47 -0.66
CA SER A 241 19.71 -11.23 -0.27
C SER A 241 19.36 -12.67 0.09
N ALA A 242 20.37 -13.55 0.06
CA ALA A 242 20.26 -14.89 0.59
C ALA A 242 20.06 -14.87 2.11
N HIS A 243 19.54 -15.97 2.66
CA HIS A 243 19.17 -16.06 4.07
C HIS A 243 20.37 -15.88 5.01
N ASP A 244 21.55 -16.38 4.62
CA ASP A 244 22.80 -16.33 5.36
C ASP A 244 23.55 -14.99 5.26
N GLU A 245 23.06 -14.06 4.44
CA GLU A 245 23.64 -12.73 4.25
C GLU A 245 23.01 -11.65 5.16
N THR A 246 22.13 -12.07 6.06
CA THR A 246 21.45 -11.17 7.01
C THR A 246 21.89 -11.45 8.45
N ASP A 247 22.21 -10.39 9.19
CA ASP A 247 22.44 -10.46 10.65
C ASP A 247 21.20 -9.92 11.36
N ARG A 248 20.38 -10.82 11.91
CA ARG A 248 19.09 -10.50 12.55
C ARG A 248 18.17 -9.67 11.64
N GLY A 249 18.13 -10.00 10.35
CA GLY A 249 17.32 -9.29 9.34
C GLY A 249 17.95 -8.00 8.81
N ILE A 250 19.19 -7.67 9.21
CA ILE A 250 19.90 -6.48 8.74
C ILE A 250 21.03 -6.89 7.78
N VAL A 251 21.03 -6.30 6.58
CA VAL A 251 22.15 -6.44 5.64
C VAL A 251 23.18 -5.35 5.92
N ARG A 252 24.26 -5.74 6.62
CA ARG A 252 25.36 -4.81 6.97
C ARG A 252 26.42 -4.72 5.88
N ASP A 253 26.67 -5.83 5.17
CA ASP A 253 27.70 -5.89 4.14
C ASP A 253 27.32 -5.02 2.93
N GLU A 254 28.21 -4.09 2.58
CA GLU A 254 28.04 -3.23 1.41
C GLU A 254 28.15 -4.02 0.10
N ALA A 255 28.97 -5.07 0.04
CA ALA A 255 29.09 -5.92 -1.14
C ALA A 255 27.77 -6.63 -1.46
N VAL A 256 27.08 -7.14 -0.44
CA VAL A 256 25.75 -7.75 -0.57
C VAL A 256 24.73 -6.71 -1.07
N ARG A 257 24.70 -5.52 -0.47
CA ARG A 257 23.80 -4.44 -0.89
C ARG A 257 24.01 -4.05 -2.35
N ARG A 258 25.26 -3.90 -2.80
CA ARG A 258 25.59 -3.58 -4.20
C ARG A 258 25.19 -4.70 -5.14
N ARG A 259 25.48 -5.96 -4.81
CA ARG A 259 25.11 -7.12 -5.63
C ARG A 259 23.60 -7.19 -5.86
N VAL A 260 22.81 -7.08 -4.80
CA VAL A 260 21.34 -7.06 -4.89
C VAL A 260 20.84 -5.95 -5.82
N VAL A 261 21.42 -4.74 -5.71
CA VAL A 261 21.02 -3.62 -6.57
C VAL A 261 21.29 -3.93 -8.04
N GLU A 262 22.44 -4.54 -8.34
CA GLU A 262 22.77 -4.96 -9.71
C GLU A 262 21.83 -6.07 -10.22
N GLU A 263 21.51 -7.07 -9.40
CA GLU A 263 20.56 -8.14 -9.77
C GLU A 263 19.17 -7.60 -10.13
N VAL A 264 18.67 -6.61 -9.37
CA VAL A 264 17.39 -5.94 -9.69
C VAL A 264 17.50 -5.18 -11.01
N LYS A 265 18.60 -4.44 -11.23
CA LYS A 265 18.82 -3.70 -12.49
C LYS A 265 18.84 -4.63 -13.69
N GLU A 266 19.55 -5.76 -13.59
CA GLU A 266 19.63 -6.78 -14.64
C GLU A 266 18.26 -7.40 -14.93
N ALA A 267 17.49 -7.74 -13.89
CA ALA A 267 16.15 -8.31 -14.04
C ALA A 267 15.18 -7.34 -14.76
N PHE A 268 15.26 -6.05 -14.44
CA PHE A 268 14.49 -5.01 -15.11
C PHE A 268 14.94 -4.83 -16.56
N ALA A 269 16.25 -4.74 -16.81
CA ALA A 269 16.80 -4.63 -18.16
C ALA A 269 16.37 -5.79 -19.07
N ALA A 270 16.40 -7.03 -18.54
CA ALA A 270 15.94 -8.23 -19.24
C ALA A 270 14.44 -8.21 -19.60
N ARG A 271 13.66 -7.26 -19.04
CA ARG A 271 12.22 -7.09 -19.30
C ARG A 271 11.89 -5.79 -20.02
N GLY A 272 12.88 -5.15 -20.66
CA GLY A 272 12.65 -3.98 -21.50
C GLY A 272 12.63 -2.66 -20.73
N PHE A 273 13.21 -2.62 -19.54
CA PHE A 273 13.38 -1.37 -18.79
C PHE A 273 14.79 -0.82 -18.96
N ARG A 274 14.90 0.47 -19.29
CA ARG A 274 16.16 1.20 -19.20
C ARG A 274 16.32 1.78 -17.80
N ILE A 275 17.43 1.46 -17.14
CA ILE A 275 17.73 1.99 -15.80
C ILE A 275 18.28 3.41 -15.92
N GLU A 276 17.64 4.37 -15.28
CA GLU A 276 18.11 5.77 -15.19
C GLU A 276 19.07 5.96 -14.03
N GLY A 277 18.84 5.25 -12.92
CA GLY A 277 19.71 5.34 -11.76
C GLY A 277 19.13 4.68 -10.51
N VAL A 278 19.94 4.68 -9.46
CA VAL A 278 19.57 4.18 -8.13
C VAL A 278 20.04 5.19 -7.10
N VAL A 279 19.18 5.52 -6.15
CA VAL A 279 19.49 6.43 -5.03
C VAL A 279 19.24 5.73 -3.70
N GLU A 280 19.98 6.10 -2.66
CA GLU A 280 19.69 5.65 -1.30
C GLU A 280 18.43 6.37 -0.77
N SER A 281 17.55 5.64 -0.08
CA SER A 281 16.39 6.22 0.59
C SER A 281 16.83 7.21 1.67
N PRO A 282 16.21 8.40 1.79
CA PRO A 282 16.59 9.42 2.78
C PRO A 282 16.35 8.98 4.23
N ILE A 283 15.53 7.96 4.42
CA ILE A 283 15.27 7.34 5.72
C ILE A 283 15.54 5.83 5.64
N LYS A 284 15.99 5.26 6.75
CA LYS A 284 16.21 3.81 6.88
C LYS A 284 14.89 3.06 7.02
N GLY A 285 14.90 1.78 6.63
CA GLY A 285 13.79 0.86 6.83
C GLY A 285 13.46 0.60 8.29
N ALA A 286 12.35 -0.12 8.54
CA ALA A 286 12.11 -0.69 9.87
C ALA A 286 13.32 -1.58 10.23
N GLU A 287 13.91 -1.39 11.41
CA GLU A 287 15.15 -2.06 11.87
C GLU A 287 16.48 -1.47 11.37
N GLY A 288 16.46 -0.37 10.60
CA GLY A 288 17.67 0.36 10.25
C GLY A 288 18.40 -0.15 9.01
N ASN A 289 17.76 -1.02 8.23
CA ASN A 289 18.24 -1.41 6.90
C ASN A 289 18.36 -0.18 5.99
N VAL A 290 19.45 -0.14 5.23
CA VAL A 290 19.62 0.82 4.14
C VAL A 290 18.83 0.29 2.95
N GLU A 291 17.94 1.13 2.42
CA GLU A 291 17.07 0.82 1.29
C GLU A 291 17.42 1.74 0.13
N TYR A 292 17.16 1.30 -1.09
CA TYR A 292 17.46 2.06 -2.31
C TYR A 292 16.19 2.24 -3.15
N VAL A 293 16.14 3.26 -3.98
CA VAL A 293 15.08 3.45 -4.97
C VAL A 293 15.69 3.40 -6.36
N VAL A 294 15.25 2.45 -7.18
CA VAL A 294 15.60 2.39 -8.59
C VAL A 294 14.61 3.20 -9.41
N LYS A 295 15.12 4.01 -10.34
CA LYS A 295 14.34 4.63 -11.41
C LYS A 295 14.60 3.88 -12.71
N ALA A 296 13.52 3.41 -13.33
CA ALA A 296 13.58 2.73 -14.61
C ALA A 296 12.49 3.25 -15.56
N ILE A 297 12.77 3.27 -16.86
CA ILE A 297 11.80 3.67 -17.90
C ILE A 297 11.51 2.46 -18.77
N TYR A 298 10.23 2.15 -18.96
CA TYR A 298 9.83 1.04 -19.82
C TYR A 298 9.98 1.43 -21.29
N GLU A 299 10.82 0.70 -22.02
CA GLU A 299 11.04 0.88 -23.46
C GLU A 299 10.31 -0.19 -24.28
N GLY A 300 9.62 -1.14 -23.66
CA GLY A 300 9.03 -2.28 -24.35
C GLY A 300 10.00 -3.46 -24.41
N ALA A 301 9.45 -4.67 -24.47
CA ALA A 301 10.25 -5.86 -24.75
C ALA A 301 10.83 -5.76 -26.17
N ALA A 302 12.11 -6.10 -26.32
CA ALA A 302 12.76 -6.28 -27.62
C ALA A 302 12.17 -7.48 -28.38
#